data_AF-B3CTP0-F1
#
_entry.id   AF-B3CTP0-F1
#
_cell.length_a   1.000
_cell.length_b   1.000
_cell.length_c   1.000
_cell.angle_alpha   90.00
_cell.angle_beta   90.00
_cell.angle_gamma   90.00
#
_symmetry.space_group_name_H-M   'P 1'
#
loop_
_entity.id
_entity.type
_entity.pdbx_description
1 polymer ?
#
loop_
_entity_poly.entity_id
_entity_poly.type
_entity_poly.pdbx_seq_one_letter_code
_entity_poly.pdbx_strand_id
1 'polypeptide(L)'
;MQSSLIVVDEAGMVGTKAYAELFRVVRNNNCQLILAGDEKQLASIERGGMFEMLSNIFGSHVLVNIRRQSENWSREAATKFAESNILSGITLLRQNNCVKFDNTLIESMSKLIYD
;
A
#
# COMPACT_ATOMS: atom_id res chain seq x y z
N MET A 1 18.24 0.53 28.71
CA MET A 1 18.24 0.71 27.24
C MET A 1 17.73 2.13 26.98
N GLN A 2 18.61 3.08 26.71
CA GLN A 2 18.21 4.44 26.36
C GLN A 2 18.31 4.57 24.83
N SER A 3 17.17 4.90 24.22
CA SER A 3 16.96 5.21 22.78
C SER A 3 16.81 4.02 21.81
N SER A 4 15.90 3.09 22.09
CA SER A 4 15.45 2.11 21.08
C SER A 4 14.30 2.67 20.24
N LEU A 5 14.34 2.42 18.92
CA LEU A 5 13.28 2.78 17.96
C LEU A 5 12.63 1.50 17.43
N ILE A 6 11.30 1.46 17.44
CA ILE A 6 10.49 0.41 16.81
C ILE A 6 9.85 1.00 15.56
N VAL A 7 10.00 0.32 14.43
CA VAL A 7 9.33 0.65 13.18
C VAL A 7 8.40 -0.48 12.82
N VAL A 8 7.13 -0.15 12.59
CA VAL A 8 6.11 -1.11 12.12
C VAL A 8 5.79 -0.76 10.67
N ASP A 9 6.12 -1.66 9.76
CA ASP A 9 5.70 -1.62 8.37
C ASP A 9 4.32 -2.27 8.22
N GLU A 10 3.57 -1.86 7.19
CA GLU A 10 2.17 -2.28 6.95
C GLU A 10 1.26 -2.14 8.19
N ALA A 11 1.41 -1.02 8.90
CA ALA A 11 0.70 -0.71 10.12
C ALA A 11 -0.84 -0.71 9.97
N GLY A 12 -1.35 -0.50 8.75
CA GLY A 12 -2.79 -0.62 8.42
C GLY A 12 -3.37 -2.02 8.65
N MET A 13 -2.53 -3.06 8.59
CA MET A 13 -2.92 -4.45 8.77
C MET A 13 -2.91 -4.90 10.23
N VAL A 14 -2.41 -4.08 11.16
CA VAL A 14 -2.28 -4.45 12.58
C VAL A 14 -3.63 -4.29 13.28
N GLY A 15 -4.09 -5.37 13.92
CA GLY A 15 -5.33 -5.38 14.70
C GLY A 15 -5.25 -4.56 15.99
N THR A 16 -6.40 -4.04 16.47
CA THR A 16 -6.46 -3.19 17.67
C THR A 16 -5.81 -3.81 18.91
N LYS A 17 -5.95 -5.13 19.13
CA LYS A 17 -5.36 -5.82 20.29
C LYS A 17 -3.84 -5.83 20.24
N ALA A 18 -3.27 -6.07 19.07
CA ALA A 18 -1.82 -6.04 18.87
C ALA A 18 -1.26 -4.62 19.09
N TYR A 19 -1.99 -3.58 18.67
CA TYR A 19 -1.63 -2.19 18.97
C TYR A 19 -1.60 -1.89 20.47
N ALA A 20 -2.57 -2.39 21.24
CA ALA A 20 -2.59 -2.18 22.69
C ALA A 20 -1.34 -2.77 23.37
N GLU A 21 -0.95 -3.99 22.97
CA GLU A 21 0.28 -4.62 23.48
C GLU A 21 1.54 -3.91 23.01
N LEU A 22 1.60 -3.49 21.73
CA LEU A 22 2.72 -2.72 21.19
C LEU A 22 2.95 -1.43 21.98
N PHE A 23 1.88 -0.65 22.24
CA PHE A 23 1.99 0.58 23.01
C PHE A 23 2.40 0.33 24.46
N ARG A 24 1.94 -0.76 25.09
CA ARG A 24 2.38 -1.17 26.42
C ARG A 24 3.89 -1.42 26.44
N VAL A 25 4.41 -2.16 25.47
CA VAL A 25 5.84 -2.47 25.37
C VAL A 25 6.66 -1.21 25.11
N VAL A 26 6.25 -0.37 24.15
CA VAL A 26 6.92 0.89 23.81
C VAL A 26 7.01 1.81 25.03
N ARG A 27 5.89 1.96 25.76
CA ARG A 27 5.82 2.79 26.97
C ARG A 27 6.72 2.26 28.10
N ASN A 28 6.66 0.95 28.38
CA ASN A 28 7.40 0.35 29.49
C ASN A 28 8.92 0.36 29.28
N ASN A 29 9.37 0.44 28.02
CA ASN A 29 10.79 0.45 27.66
C ASN A 29 11.30 1.84 27.23
N ASN A 30 10.46 2.88 27.32
CA ASN A 30 10.78 4.24 26.87
C ASN A 30 11.32 4.27 25.42
N CYS A 31 10.70 3.50 24.52
CA CYS A 31 11.08 3.43 23.11
C CYS A 31 10.36 4.50 22.28
N GLN A 32 10.96 4.86 21.15
CA GLN A 32 10.26 5.57 20.07
C GLN A 32 9.53 4.58 19.17
N LEU A 33 8.41 5.01 18.57
CA LEU A 33 7.61 4.21 17.65
C LEU A 33 7.34 5.00 16.37
N ILE A 34 7.61 4.39 15.22
CA ILE A 34 7.20 4.86 13.89
C ILE A 34 6.27 3.81 13.29
N LEU A 35 5.13 4.28 12.80
CA LEU A 35 4.17 3.48 12.05
C LEU A 35 4.24 3.89 10.58
N ALA A 36 4.47 2.93 9.70
CA ALA A 36 4.48 3.11 8.25
C ALA A 36 3.48 2.13 7.63
N GLY A 37 2.78 2.58 6.60
CA GLY A 37 1.76 1.81 5.91
C GLY A 37 0.93 2.71 5.02
N ASP A 38 -0.04 2.10 4.33
CA ASP A 38 -0.95 2.77 3.42
C ASP A 38 -2.40 2.55 3.89
N GLU A 39 -3.10 3.61 4.29
CA GLU A 39 -4.49 3.49 4.74
C GLU A 39 -5.46 3.04 3.64
N LYS A 40 -5.08 3.17 2.36
CA LYS A 40 -5.91 2.75 1.23
C LYS A 40 -5.71 1.28 0.83
N GLN A 41 -4.73 0.60 1.42
CA GLN A 41 -4.49 -0.83 1.19
C GLN A 41 -5.42 -1.70 2.04
N LEU A 42 -5.21 -3.02 1.97
CA LEU A 42 -6.03 -3.98 2.69
C LEU A 42 -6.00 -3.69 4.20
N ALA A 43 -7.18 -3.47 4.77
CA ALA A 43 -7.32 -3.35 6.21
C ALA A 43 -6.99 -4.68 6.92
N SER A 44 -6.64 -4.58 8.20
CA SER A 44 -6.56 -5.73 9.11
C SER A 44 -7.76 -6.68 8.96
N ILE A 45 -7.49 -7.99 9.04
CA ILE A 45 -8.53 -9.04 9.10
C ILE A 45 -9.30 -8.96 10.44
N GLU A 46 -8.64 -8.57 11.53
CA GLU A 46 -9.29 -8.24 12.81
C GLU A 46 -9.92 -6.84 12.78
N ARG A 47 -10.57 -6.39 13.87
CA ARG A 47 -10.98 -4.97 14.02
C ARG A 47 -9.75 -4.07 13.79
N GLY A 48 -9.76 -3.36 12.67
CA GLY A 48 -8.68 -2.50 12.19
C GLY A 48 -8.98 -1.01 12.36
N GLY A 49 -8.34 -0.17 11.56
CA GLY A 49 -8.59 1.28 11.50
C GLY A 49 -7.78 2.11 12.52
N MET A 50 -7.03 1.47 13.42
CA MET A 50 -6.18 2.18 14.37
C MET A 50 -5.10 3.00 13.69
N PHE A 51 -4.48 2.49 12.62
CA PHE A 51 -3.45 3.24 11.89
C PHE A 51 -3.99 4.55 11.31
N GLU A 52 -5.13 4.48 10.60
CA GLU A 52 -5.81 5.66 10.05
C GLU A 52 -6.23 6.63 11.16
N MET A 53 -6.82 6.12 12.25
CA MET A 53 -7.19 6.93 13.41
C MET A 53 -5.99 7.67 14.00
N LEU A 54 -4.86 6.99 14.19
CA LEU A 54 -3.64 7.57 14.75
C LEU A 54 -3.03 8.62 13.81
N SER A 55 -3.00 8.33 12.50
CA SER A 55 -2.58 9.28 11.46
C SER A 55 -3.41 10.57 11.51
N ASN A 56 -4.74 10.44 11.68
CA ASN A 56 -5.64 11.59 11.78
C ASN A 56 -5.48 12.38 13.09
N ILE A 57 -5.21 11.71 14.21
CA ILE A 57 -5.09 12.36 15.53
C ILE A 57 -3.74 13.05 15.71
N PHE A 58 -2.65 12.38 15.34
CA PHE A 58 -1.27 12.85 15.59
C PHE A 58 -0.63 13.51 14.38
N GLY A 59 -1.29 13.47 13.22
CA GLY A 59 -0.70 13.84 11.95
C GLY A 59 0.21 12.74 11.40
N SER A 60 0.56 12.87 10.12
CA SER A 60 1.45 11.94 9.44
C SER A 60 2.24 12.64 8.34
N HIS A 61 3.31 11.98 7.88
CA HIS A 61 4.05 12.40 6.70
C HIS A 61 3.69 11.49 5.54
N VAL A 62 3.19 12.07 4.44
CA VAL A 62 2.80 11.33 3.25
C VAL A 62 3.96 11.32 2.25
N LEU A 63 4.35 10.12 1.81
CA LEU A 63 5.35 9.95 0.77
C LEU A 63 4.69 10.04 -0.61
N VAL A 64 4.90 11.15 -1.31
CA VAL A 64 4.28 11.42 -2.63
C VAL A 64 5.15 10.96 -3.82
N ASN A 65 6.45 10.74 -3.59
CA ASN A 65 7.38 10.40 -4.66
C ASN A 65 7.47 8.88 -4.86
N ILE A 66 6.86 8.40 -5.94
CA ILE A 66 6.99 7.00 -6.37
C ILE A 66 8.46 6.71 -6.69
N ARG A 67 9.01 5.59 -6.20
CA ARG A 67 10.40 5.17 -6.50
C ARG A 67 10.49 3.83 -7.22
N ARG A 68 9.46 2.98 -7.08
CA ARG A 68 9.43 1.62 -7.63
C ARG A 68 9.41 1.61 -9.16
N GLN A 69 8.61 2.48 -9.76
CA GLN A 69 8.52 2.63 -11.22
C GLN A 69 9.59 3.61 -11.71
N SER A 70 10.42 3.22 -12.68
CA SER A 70 11.41 4.10 -13.29
C SER A 70 10.77 5.03 -14.32
N GLU A 71 9.92 4.47 -15.19
CA GLU A 71 9.30 5.19 -16.30
C GLU A 71 8.13 6.08 -15.86
N ASN A 72 8.01 7.24 -16.50
CA ASN A 72 6.93 8.21 -16.21
C ASN A 72 5.54 7.63 -16.41
N TRP A 73 5.32 6.89 -17.51
CA TRP A 73 4.02 6.27 -17.80
C TRP A 73 3.62 5.24 -16.73
N SER A 74 4.61 4.55 -16.15
CA SER A 74 4.39 3.50 -15.15
C SER A 74 4.07 4.11 -13.78
N ARG A 75 4.72 5.24 -13.44
CA ARG A 75 4.35 6.07 -12.28
C ARG A 75 2.93 6.61 -12.42
N GLU A 76 2.59 7.14 -13.60
CA GLU A 76 1.24 7.65 -13.87
C GLU A 76 0.20 6.55 -13.74
N ALA A 77 0.45 5.36 -14.31
CA ALA A 77 -0.46 4.22 -14.16
C ALA A 77 -0.69 3.85 -12.67
N ALA A 78 0.38 3.80 -11.87
CA ALA A 78 0.27 3.55 -10.43
C ALA A 78 -0.55 4.64 -9.71
N THR A 79 -0.35 5.91 -10.04
CA THR A 79 -1.16 7.02 -9.50
C THR A 79 -2.63 6.87 -9.89
N LYS A 80 -2.95 6.54 -11.15
CA LYS A 80 -4.34 6.31 -11.58
C LYS A 80 -5.01 5.20 -10.80
N PHE A 81 -4.30 4.10 -10.49
CA PHE A 81 -4.85 3.04 -9.65
C PHE A 81 -5.06 3.47 -8.20
N ALA A 82 -4.13 4.24 -7.62
CA ALA A 82 -4.27 4.79 -6.26
C ALA A 82 -5.44 5.81 -6.12
N GLU A 83 -5.86 6.42 -7.23
CA GLU A 83 -7.03 7.30 -7.34
C GLU A 83 -8.32 6.57 -7.75
N SER A 84 -8.29 5.24 -7.84
CA SER A 84 -9.40 4.41 -8.33
C SER A 84 -9.84 4.71 -9.78
N ASN A 85 -9.00 5.39 -10.57
CA ASN A 85 -9.21 5.63 -12.00
C ASN A 85 -8.72 4.43 -12.83
N ILE A 86 -9.43 3.32 -12.68
CA ILE A 86 -9.05 2.02 -13.24
C ILE A 86 -8.92 2.07 -14.76
N LEU A 87 -9.84 2.73 -15.46
CA LEU A 87 -9.85 2.80 -16.92
C LEU A 87 -8.58 3.48 -17.46
N SER A 88 -8.18 4.60 -16.85
CA SER A 88 -6.99 5.33 -17.29
C SER A 88 -5.71 4.53 -16.99
N GLY A 89 -5.63 3.91 -15.81
CA GLY A 89 -4.51 3.04 -15.45
C GLY A 89 -4.35 1.87 -16.42
N ILE A 90 -5.44 1.16 -16.73
CA ILE A 90 -5.45 0.05 -17.70
C ILE A 90 -5.08 0.53 -19.11
N THR A 91 -5.56 1.71 -19.52
CA THR A 91 -5.25 2.28 -20.83
C THR A 91 -3.75 2.54 -20.98
N LEU A 92 -3.10 3.09 -19.94
CA LEU A 92 -1.65 3.29 -19.90
C LEU A 92 -0.89 1.96 -19.97
N LEU A 93 -1.34 0.94 -19.25
CA LEU A 93 -0.74 -0.40 -19.34
C LEU A 93 -0.86 -0.98 -20.75
N ARG A 94 -2.00 -0.80 -21.42
CA ARG A 94 -2.22 -1.27 -22.81
C ARG A 94 -1.33 -0.53 -23.80
N GLN A 95 -1.24 0.80 -23.71
CA GLN A 95 -0.40 1.63 -24.59
C GLN A 95 1.08 1.26 -24.48
N ASN A 96 1.51 0.76 -23.32
CA ASN A 96 2.88 0.32 -23.06
C ASN A 96 3.04 -1.21 -23.14
N ASN A 97 2.13 -1.91 -23.83
CA ASN A 97 2.17 -3.36 -24.10
C ASN A 97 2.23 -4.26 -22.84
N CYS A 98 1.86 -3.75 -21.67
CA CYS A 98 1.85 -4.50 -20.41
C CYS A 98 0.53 -5.27 -20.21
N VAL A 99 -0.54 -4.88 -20.91
CA VAL A 99 -1.83 -5.59 -20.90
C VAL A 99 -2.33 -5.70 -22.34
N LYS A 100 -2.70 -6.92 -22.75
CA LYS A 100 -3.36 -7.22 -24.03
C LYS A 100 -4.80 -7.62 -23.75
N PHE A 101 -5.71 -7.18 -24.62
CA PHE A 101 -7.13 -7.52 -24.55
C PHE A 101 -7.53 -8.23 -25.84
N ASP A 102 -8.20 -9.38 -25.68
CA ASP A 102 -8.83 -10.12 -26.77
C ASP A 102 -10.32 -10.29 -26.50
N ASN A 103 -11.07 -10.72 -27.52
CA ASN A 103 -12.53 -10.75 -27.46
C ASN A 103 -13.06 -11.94 -26.65
N THR A 104 -12.26 -13.00 -26.50
CA THR A 104 -12.64 -14.20 -25.76
C THR A 104 -11.54 -14.68 -24.83
N LEU A 105 -11.93 -15.38 -23.75
CA LEU A 105 -10.98 -16.03 -22.84
C LEU A 105 -10.04 -16.99 -23.56
N ILE A 106 -10.58 -17.75 -24.54
CA ILE A 106 -9.82 -18.73 -25.32
C ILE A 106 -8.74 -18.02 -26.16
N GLU A 107 -9.10 -16.90 -26.81
CA GLU A 107 -8.14 -16.09 -27.58
C GLU A 107 -7.04 -15.52 -26.67
N SER A 108 -7.42 -14.90 -25.53
CA SER A 108 -6.46 -14.37 -24.56
C SER A 108 -5.49 -15.44 -24.05
N MET A 109 -6.01 -16.63 -23.69
CA MET A 109 -5.19 -17.75 -23.20
C MET A 109 -4.27 -18.30 -24.27
N SER A 110 -4.76 -18.43 -25.52
CA SER A 110 -3.95 -18.88 -26.64
C SER A 110 -2.78 -17.93 -26.87
N LYS A 111 -3.04 -16.62 -26.95
CA LYS A 111 -2.00 -15.61 -27.19
C LYS A 111 -1.01 -15.44 -26.03
N LEU A 112 -1.38 -15.79 -24.79
CA LEU A 112 -0.42 -15.82 -23.67
C LEU A 112 0.67 -16.88 -23.81
N ILE A 113 0.43 -17.96 -24.55
CA ILE A 113 1.36 -19.08 -24.71
C ILE A 113 2.23 -18.91 -25.96
N TYR A 114 1.67 -18.30 -27.01
CA TYR A 114 2.28 -18.24 -28.34
C TYR A 114 2.90 -16.88 -28.72
N ASP A 115 2.70 -15.82 -27.92
CA ASP A 115 3.44 -14.55 -28.01
C ASP A 115 4.67 -14.55 -27.07
#